data_AF-A0A2A5XAE9-F1
#
_entry.id   AF-A0A2A5XAE9-F1
#
_cell.length_a   1.000
_cell.length_b   1.000
_cell.length_c   1.000
_cell.angle_alpha   90.00
_cell.angle_beta   90.00
_cell.angle_gamma   90.00
#
_symmetry.space_group_name_H-M   'P 1'
#
loop_
_entity.id
_entity.type
_entity.pdbx_description
1 polymer ?
#
loop_
_entity_poly.entity_id
_entity_poly.type
_entity_poly.pdbx_seq_one_letter_code
_entity_poly.pdbx_strand_id
1 'polypeptide(L)'
;MDFKKSDLIIPSILTVFCYVVYPYPEIAMWSIFFMASYSAIANDSIQTIGTFIASNSDKKWYYLWIYMGGIFLITVTYSWYNYGGDISYGRLASKGLNEAPDNFKFLQVFAPVALLIMTRFKMPVSTSILLLSAFATQASSITSILSKSFFGYFIAFFIAMLVWILTTNIFEKFKNSKPSRIWLPLQWVSSGALWSAWIMQDMANVAV
;
A
#
# COMPACT_ATOMS: atom_id res chain seq x y z
N MET A 1 -6.77 26.31 -2.05
CA MET A 1 -5.74 25.28 -1.76
C MET A 1 -4.46 26.06 -1.49
N ASP A 2 -4.12 26.29 -0.22
CA ASP A 2 -2.95 27.10 0.11
C ASP A 2 -1.68 26.28 -0.03
N PHE A 3 -0.99 26.50 -1.14
CA PHE A 3 0.33 25.97 -1.40
C PHE A 3 1.34 26.59 -0.43
N LYS A 4 1.85 25.79 0.51
CA LYS A 4 3.06 26.19 1.21
C LYS A 4 4.25 25.72 0.39
N LYS A 5 5.16 26.66 0.04
CA LYS A 5 6.43 26.33 -0.62
C LYS A 5 7.20 25.21 0.10
N SER A 6 6.97 25.04 1.40
CA SER A 6 7.52 23.95 2.22
C SER A 6 7.16 22.54 1.74
N ASP A 7 6.02 22.36 1.07
CA ASP A 7 5.52 21.03 0.71
C ASP A 7 6.28 20.39 -0.45
N LEU A 8 7.00 21.20 -1.24
CA LEU A 8 7.83 20.75 -2.37
C LEU A 8 9.32 20.64 -2.02
N ILE A 9 9.77 21.20 -0.90
CA ILE A 9 11.19 21.18 -0.50
C ILE A 9 11.69 19.74 -0.32
N ILE A 10 10.94 18.92 0.41
CA ILE A 10 11.33 17.54 0.70
C ILE A 10 11.37 16.70 -0.58
N PRO A 11 10.32 16.69 -1.44
CA PRO A 11 10.41 16.01 -2.72
C PRO A 11 11.56 16.50 -3.61
N SER A 12 11.83 17.81 -3.67
CA SER A 12 12.94 18.34 -4.48
C SER A 12 14.30 17.85 -3.99
N ILE A 13 14.52 17.79 -2.66
CA ILE A 13 15.74 17.21 -2.07
C ILE A 13 15.86 15.73 -2.43
N LEU A 14 14.76 14.98 -2.33
CA LEU A 14 14.74 13.56 -2.68
C LEU A 14 15.01 13.34 -4.18
N THR A 15 14.53 14.21 -5.06
CA THR A 15 14.84 14.14 -6.50
C THR A 15 16.34 14.32 -6.77
N VAL A 16 16.98 15.28 -6.11
CA VAL A 16 18.43 15.50 -6.23
C VAL A 16 19.19 14.29 -5.67
N PHE A 17 18.74 13.74 -4.54
CA PHE A 17 19.28 12.52 -3.98
C PHE A 17 19.17 11.33 -4.94
N CYS A 18 18.01 11.12 -5.58
CA CYS A 18 17.83 10.09 -6.62
C CYS A 18 18.81 10.28 -7.79
N TYR A 19 19.08 11.54 -8.19
CA TYR A 19 20.04 11.84 -9.25
C TYR A 19 21.49 11.53 -8.87
N VAL A 20 21.86 11.68 -7.59
CA VAL A 20 23.20 11.33 -7.12
C VAL A 20 23.36 9.82 -6.95
N VAL A 21 22.29 9.13 -6.55
CA VAL A 21 22.32 7.71 -6.17
C VAL A 21 22.09 6.76 -7.36
N TYR A 22 21.38 7.16 -8.41
CA TYR A 22 21.10 6.27 -9.55
C TYR A 22 22.31 5.56 -10.18
N PRO A 23 23.55 6.14 -10.22
CA PRO A 23 24.71 5.46 -10.80
C PRO A 23 25.28 4.35 -9.90
N TYR A 24 24.85 4.25 -8.64
CA TYR A 24 25.36 3.30 -7.65
C TYR A 24 24.28 2.26 -7.30
N PRO A 25 24.27 1.07 -7.93
CA PRO A 25 23.16 0.12 -7.84
C PRO A 25 22.82 -0.34 -6.41
N GLU A 26 23.83 -0.63 -5.58
CA GLU A 26 23.59 -1.07 -4.19
C GLU A 26 22.91 0.02 -3.35
N ILE A 27 23.38 1.27 -3.47
CA ILE A 27 22.82 2.41 -2.72
C ILE A 27 21.44 2.77 -3.27
N ALA A 28 21.25 2.68 -4.60
CA ALA A 28 19.98 2.90 -5.27
C ALA A 28 18.93 1.90 -4.81
N MET A 29 19.26 0.61 -4.73
CA MET A 29 18.32 -0.42 -4.30
C MET A 29 17.77 -0.14 -2.90
N TRP A 30 18.63 0.10 -1.90
CA TRP A 30 18.18 0.42 -0.54
C TRP A 30 17.41 1.74 -0.46
N SER A 31 17.88 2.75 -1.19
CA SER A 31 17.20 4.06 -1.24
C SER A 31 15.79 3.96 -1.82
N ILE A 32 15.65 3.24 -2.93
CA ILE A 32 14.36 2.97 -3.60
C ILE A 32 13.46 2.17 -2.67
N PHE A 33 13.98 1.11 -2.05
CA PHE A 33 13.23 0.29 -1.11
C PHE A 33 12.64 1.12 0.03
N PHE A 34 13.43 1.94 0.71
CA PHE A 34 12.94 2.77 1.82
C PHE A 34 11.96 3.84 1.36
N MET A 35 12.23 4.50 0.23
CA MET A 35 11.32 5.52 -0.32
C MET A 35 10.00 4.91 -0.81
N ALA A 36 10.05 3.78 -1.52
CA ALA A 36 8.87 3.06 -1.99
C ALA A 36 8.04 2.55 -0.81
N SER A 37 8.69 2.00 0.22
CA SER A 37 8.05 1.57 1.47
C SER A 37 7.30 2.72 2.12
N TYR A 38 7.97 3.84 2.34
CA TYR A 38 7.35 5.00 2.97
C TYR A 38 6.19 5.55 2.13
N SER A 39 6.36 5.64 0.81
CA SER A 39 5.34 6.17 -0.11
C SER A 39 4.09 5.29 -0.17
N ALA A 40 4.27 3.98 -0.32
CA ALA A 40 3.17 3.02 -0.40
C ALA A 40 2.39 2.96 0.91
N ILE A 41 3.10 2.94 2.04
CA ILE A 41 2.47 3.01 3.36
C ILE A 41 1.72 4.34 3.51
N ALA A 42 2.33 5.48 3.19
CA ALA A 42 1.68 6.78 3.34
C ALA A 42 0.44 6.96 2.44
N ASN A 43 0.43 6.37 1.24
CA ASN A 43 -0.68 6.52 0.30
C ASN A 43 -1.88 5.61 0.61
N ASP A 44 -1.62 4.31 0.74
CA ASP A 44 -2.67 3.29 0.66
C ASP A 44 -2.95 2.66 2.03
N SER A 45 -1.94 2.59 2.93
CA SER A 45 -2.13 1.98 4.25
C SER A 45 -3.12 2.75 5.12
N ILE A 46 -3.22 4.08 4.94
CA ILE A 46 -4.15 4.90 5.72
C ILE A 46 -5.61 4.57 5.41
N GLN A 47 -5.92 4.06 4.21
CA GLN A 47 -7.28 3.67 3.86
C GLN A 47 -7.69 2.38 4.58
N THR A 48 -6.73 1.48 4.81
CA THR A 48 -6.94 0.21 5.50
C THR A 48 -6.86 0.34 7.03
N ILE A 49 -5.86 1.08 7.53
CA ILE A 49 -5.58 1.20 8.97
C ILE A 49 -6.27 2.42 9.59
N GLY A 50 -6.54 3.46 8.80
CA GLY A 50 -7.08 4.72 9.32
C GLY A 50 -8.44 4.57 9.98
N THR A 51 -9.31 3.71 9.44
CA THR A 51 -10.61 3.40 10.05
C THR A 51 -10.45 2.67 11.39
N PHE A 52 -9.47 1.77 11.51
CA PHE A 52 -9.13 1.09 12.76
C PHE A 52 -8.58 2.07 13.82
N ILE A 53 -7.63 2.93 13.44
CA ILE A 53 -7.04 3.93 14.35
C ILE A 53 -8.10 4.93 14.81
N ALA A 54 -8.91 5.46 13.88
CA ALA A 54 -9.95 6.43 14.22
C ALA A 54 -11.00 5.84 15.17
N SER A 55 -11.42 4.60 14.91
CA SER A 55 -12.43 3.90 15.72
C SER A 55 -11.92 3.45 17.09
N ASN A 56 -10.61 3.37 17.29
CA ASN A 56 -9.97 2.99 18.56
C ASN A 56 -9.08 4.12 19.11
N SER A 57 -9.41 5.38 18.78
CA SER A 57 -8.66 6.56 19.23
C SER A 57 -8.70 6.77 20.74
N ASP A 58 -9.62 6.11 21.44
CA ASP A 58 -9.68 6.02 22.89
C ASP A 58 -8.60 5.11 23.50
N LYS A 59 -7.98 4.24 22.68
CA LYS A 59 -6.91 3.34 23.10
C LYS A 59 -5.54 4.00 22.98
N LYS A 60 -4.63 3.61 23.86
CA LYS A 60 -3.25 4.09 23.81
C LYS A 60 -2.57 3.59 22.53
N TRP A 61 -1.83 4.49 21.89
CA TRP A 61 -1.20 4.26 20.58
C TRP A 61 -0.36 2.98 20.51
N TYR A 62 0.31 2.60 21.60
CA TYR A 62 1.17 1.41 21.62
C TYR A 62 0.39 0.09 21.53
N TYR A 63 -0.87 0.03 21.97
CA TYR A 63 -1.69 -1.17 21.78
C TYR A 63 -2.08 -1.35 20.32
N LEU A 64 -2.44 -0.25 19.65
CA LEU A 64 -2.72 -0.25 18.22
C LEU A 64 -1.46 -0.61 17.43
N TRP A 65 -0.31 -0.06 17.83
CA TRP A 65 0.97 -0.35 17.20
C TRP A 65 1.39 -1.82 17.35
N ILE A 66 1.31 -2.40 18.55
CA ILE A 66 1.64 -3.82 18.77
C ILE A 66 0.70 -4.72 17.99
N TYR A 67 -0.59 -4.39 17.90
CA TYR A 67 -1.54 -5.19 17.14
C TYR A 67 -1.19 -5.20 15.64
N MET A 68 -0.98 -4.02 15.07
CA MET A 68 -0.67 -3.85 13.65
C MET A 68 0.72 -4.40 13.29
N GLY A 69 1.71 -4.17 14.16
CA GLY A 69 3.06 -4.71 14.04
C GLY A 69 3.10 -6.22 14.23
N GLY A 70 2.27 -6.77 15.12
CA GLY A 70 2.12 -8.21 15.32
C GLY A 70 1.59 -8.91 14.07
N ILE A 71 0.53 -8.36 13.47
CA ILE A 71 0.02 -8.89 12.19
C ILE A 71 1.09 -8.82 11.11
N PHE A 72 1.80 -7.69 11.00
CA PHE A 72 2.91 -7.55 10.06
C PHE A 72 3.96 -8.65 10.24
N LEU A 73 4.42 -8.88 11.47
CA LEU A 73 5.41 -9.92 11.77
C LEU A 73 4.87 -11.32 11.42
N ILE A 74 3.62 -11.62 11.77
CA ILE A 74 2.99 -12.92 11.47
C ILE A 74 2.90 -13.14 9.96
N THR A 75 2.38 -12.15 9.21
CA THR A 75 2.20 -12.24 7.76
C THR A 75 3.55 -12.40 7.06
N VAL A 76 4.55 -11.58 7.40
CA VAL A 76 5.89 -11.67 6.79
C VAL A 76 6.59 -12.98 7.16
N THR A 77 6.55 -13.39 8.44
CA THR A 77 7.16 -14.65 8.90
C THR A 77 6.50 -15.87 8.25
N TYR A 78 5.17 -15.85 8.11
CA TYR A 78 4.44 -16.91 7.42
C TYR A 78 4.88 -17.02 5.96
N SER A 79 5.01 -15.89 5.26
CA SER A 79 5.52 -15.88 3.89
C SER A 79 6.93 -16.46 3.83
N TRP A 80 7.83 -15.98 4.69
CA TRP A 80 9.22 -16.42 4.74
C TRP A 80 9.35 -17.95 4.89
N TYR A 81 8.58 -18.54 5.81
CA TYR A 81 8.63 -19.98 6.06
C TYR A 81 8.02 -20.82 4.93
N ASN A 82 6.89 -20.38 4.35
CA ASN A 82 6.16 -21.17 3.35
C ASN A 82 6.68 -20.98 1.91
N TYR A 83 7.33 -19.86 1.63
CA TYR A 83 7.81 -19.50 0.29
C TYR A 83 9.34 -19.43 0.21
N GLY A 84 10.04 -20.22 1.04
CA GLY A 84 11.50 -20.41 0.92
C GLY A 84 12.34 -19.14 1.10
N GLY A 85 11.91 -18.24 1.97
CA GLY A 85 12.57 -16.94 2.18
C GLY A 85 11.94 -15.77 1.41
N ASP A 86 10.86 -15.98 0.67
CA ASP A 86 10.16 -14.90 -0.03
C ASP A 86 9.13 -14.20 0.89
N ILE A 87 9.21 -12.88 0.98
CA ILE A 87 8.27 -12.01 1.72
C ILE A 87 7.10 -11.53 0.84
N SER A 88 7.14 -11.80 -0.46
CA SER A 88 6.19 -11.33 -1.47
C SER A 88 5.12 -12.35 -1.84
N TYR A 89 5.03 -13.48 -1.14
CA TYR A 89 4.09 -14.57 -1.43
C TYR A 89 4.17 -15.07 -2.89
N GLY A 90 5.37 -15.09 -3.49
CA GLY A 90 5.58 -15.52 -4.87
C GLY A 90 5.18 -14.50 -5.93
N ARG A 91 4.76 -13.28 -5.55
CA ARG A 91 4.41 -12.22 -6.51
C ARG A 91 5.61 -11.71 -7.28
N LEU A 92 6.80 -11.64 -6.67
CA LEU A 92 8.02 -11.22 -7.37
C LEU A 92 8.43 -12.25 -8.44
N ALA A 93 8.36 -13.54 -8.09
CA ALA A 93 8.67 -14.64 -9.00
C ALA A 93 7.71 -14.72 -10.19
N SER A 94 6.41 -14.55 -9.98
CA SER A 94 5.42 -14.52 -11.05
C SER A 94 5.54 -13.31 -11.99
N LYS A 95 6.21 -12.24 -11.56
CA LYS A 95 6.43 -11.02 -12.35
C LYS A 95 7.78 -10.99 -13.07
N GLY A 96 8.62 -12.02 -12.92
CA GLY A 96 9.95 -12.08 -13.53
C GLY A 96 10.95 -11.11 -12.91
N LEU A 97 10.75 -10.72 -11.65
CA LEU A 97 11.57 -9.76 -10.89
C LEU A 97 12.50 -10.47 -9.89
N ASN A 98 12.91 -11.71 -10.19
CA ASN A 98 13.76 -12.51 -9.31
C ASN A 98 15.23 -12.07 -9.34
N GLU A 99 15.63 -11.28 -10.34
CA GLU A 99 16.99 -10.77 -10.50
C GLU A 99 16.97 -9.25 -10.39
N ALA A 100 17.82 -8.72 -9.51
CA ALA A 100 18.00 -7.28 -9.36
C ALA A 100 18.57 -6.72 -10.67
N PRO A 101 18.04 -5.60 -11.21
CA PRO A 101 18.54 -5.05 -12.46
C PRO A 101 19.97 -4.53 -12.30
N ASP A 102 20.87 -4.95 -13.19
CA ASP A 102 22.28 -4.51 -13.23
C ASP A 102 22.45 -3.00 -13.43
N ASN A 103 21.43 -2.34 -14.01
CA ASN A 103 21.41 -0.90 -14.21
C ASN A 103 20.02 -0.33 -13.92
N PHE A 104 19.93 0.55 -12.93
CA PHE A 104 18.71 1.31 -12.66
C PHE A 104 18.59 2.51 -13.60
N LYS A 105 17.42 2.68 -14.22
CA LYS A 105 17.09 3.94 -14.92
C LYS A 105 16.70 5.00 -13.90
N PHE A 106 17.08 6.25 -14.11
CA PHE A 106 16.69 7.37 -13.24
C PHE A 106 15.17 7.40 -12.94
N LEU A 107 14.33 7.10 -13.93
CA LEU A 107 12.87 7.06 -13.77
C LEU A 107 12.40 6.01 -12.74
N GLN A 108 13.08 4.87 -12.65
CA GLN A 108 12.79 3.81 -11.66
C GLN A 108 13.15 4.28 -10.25
N VAL A 109 14.28 4.97 -10.11
CA VAL A 109 14.72 5.57 -8.83
C VAL A 109 13.83 6.74 -8.40
N PHE A 110 13.27 7.46 -9.38
CA PHE A 110 12.42 8.63 -9.17
C PHE A 110 10.95 8.28 -8.91
N ALA A 111 10.47 7.11 -9.34
CA ALA A 111 9.06 6.72 -9.21
C ALA A 111 8.49 6.82 -7.78
N PRO A 112 9.20 6.43 -6.71
CA PRO A 112 8.75 6.65 -5.34
C PRO A 112 8.63 8.13 -4.97
N VAL A 113 9.55 8.98 -5.44
CA VAL A 113 9.50 10.43 -5.20
C VAL A 113 8.31 11.05 -5.94
N ALA A 114 8.04 10.63 -7.17
CA ALA A 114 6.84 11.04 -7.91
C ALA A 114 5.55 10.66 -7.16
N LEU A 115 5.50 9.45 -6.57
CA LEU A 115 4.39 9.05 -5.69
C LEU A 115 4.27 9.96 -4.47
N LEU A 116 5.37 10.30 -3.78
CA LEU A 116 5.33 11.26 -2.66
C LEU A 116 4.83 12.64 -3.04
N ILE A 117 5.19 13.11 -4.23
CA ILE A 117 4.69 14.38 -4.76
C ILE A 117 3.16 14.29 -4.92
N MET A 118 2.65 13.24 -5.54
CA MET A 118 1.20 13.08 -5.77
C MET A 118 0.40 12.83 -4.50
N THR A 119 0.95 12.08 -3.53
CA THR A 119 0.29 11.92 -2.22
C THR A 119 0.21 13.22 -1.45
N ARG A 120 1.24 14.08 -1.53
CA ARG A 120 1.19 15.45 -0.96
C ARG A 120 0.17 16.33 -1.67
N PHE A 121 -0.04 16.13 -2.97
CA PHE A 121 -1.14 16.76 -3.70
C PHE A 121 -2.54 16.24 -3.31
N LYS A 122 -2.63 15.28 -2.39
CA LYS A 122 -3.87 14.58 -2.00
C LYS A 122 -4.60 13.99 -3.21
N MET A 123 -3.87 13.71 -4.28
CA MET A 123 -4.40 13.01 -5.44
C MET A 123 -4.32 11.52 -5.15
N PRO A 124 -5.45 10.79 -5.06
CA PRO A 124 -5.41 9.35 -4.91
C PRO A 124 -4.87 8.75 -6.22
N VAL A 125 -3.67 8.19 -6.17
CA VAL A 125 -3.03 7.55 -7.32
C VAL A 125 -2.99 6.05 -7.11
N SER A 126 -3.32 5.27 -8.15
CA SER A 126 -3.09 3.84 -8.16
C SER A 126 -1.58 3.58 -8.26
N THR A 127 -0.95 3.35 -7.10
CA THR A 127 0.48 3.00 -6.95
C THR A 127 0.88 1.84 -7.86
N SER A 128 -0.02 0.87 -8.01
CA SER A 128 0.13 -0.26 -8.93
C SER A 128 0.29 0.19 -10.38
N ILE A 129 -0.54 1.09 -10.91
CA ILE A 129 -0.48 1.51 -12.32
C ILE A 129 0.78 2.33 -12.60
N LEU A 130 1.17 3.20 -11.67
CA LEU A 130 2.37 4.03 -11.84
C LEU A 130 3.64 3.19 -11.84
N LEU A 131 3.80 2.29 -10.87
CA LEU A 131 4.98 1.44 -10.79
C LEU A 131 5.01 0.47 -11.98
N LEU A 132 3.90 -0.19 -12.32
CA LEU A 132 3.91 -1.08 -13.49
C LEU A 132 4.18 -0.35 -14.79
N SER A 133 3.73 0.90 -14.96
CA SER A 133 4.03 1.67 -16.18
C SER A 133 5.50 2.11 -16.25
N ALA A 134 6.14 2.37 -15.10
CA ALA A 134 7.56 2.72 -15.03
C ALA A 134 8.49 1.51 -15.22
N PHE A 135 8.05 0.31 -14.84
CA PHE A 135 8.82 -0.95 -14.92
C PHE A 135 8.40 -1.85 -16.11
N ALA A 136 7.29 -1.58 -16.80
CA ALA A 136 6.87 -2.35 -17.97
C ALA A 136 7.76 -2.04 -19.19
N THR A 137 8.56 -3.01 -19.58
CA THR A 137 9.36 -3.00 -20.81
C THR A 137 8.58 -3.48 -22.04
N GLN A 138 7.36 -4.02 -21.86
CA GLN A 138 6.53 -4.60 -22.92
C GLN A 138 5.11 -4.02 -22.92
N ALA A 139 4.69 -3.45 -24.06
CA ALA A 139 3.39 -2.79 -24.22
C ALA A 139 2.17 -3.73 -24.03
N SER A 140 2.34 -5.04 -24.26
CA SER A 140 1.27 -6.04 -24.10
C SER A 140 0.86 -6.28 -22.65
N SER A 141 1.78 -6.11 -21.69
CA SER A 141 1.48 -6.24 -20.26
C SER A 141 0.58 -5.12 -19.76
N ILE A 142 0.77 -3.89 -20.25
CA ILE A 142 0.05 -2.69 -19.78
C ILE A 142 -1.48 -2.82 -19.98
N THR A 143 -1.91 -3.27 -21.16
CA THR A 143 -3.36 -3.45 -21.46
C THR A 143 -4.01 -4.50 -20.57
N SER A 144 -3.31 -5.62 -20.30
CA SER A 144 -3.84 -6.68 -19.45
C SER A 144 -4.04 -6.24 -18.00
N ILE A 145 -3.13 -5.38 -17.50
CA ILE A 145 -3.18 -4.82 -16.16
C ILE A 145 -4.28 -3.76 -16.07
N LEU A 146 -4.36 -2.85 -17.04
CA LEU A 146 -5.42 -1.83 -17.09
C LEU A 146 -6.81 -2.46 -17.05
N SER A 147 -7.04 -3.49 -17.86
CA SER A 147 -8.31 -4.22 -17.86
C SER A 147 -8.59 -4.87 -16.51
N LYS A 148 -7.61 -5.58 -15.92
CA LYS A 148 -7.78 -6.20 -14.59
C LYS A 148 -8.09 -5.18 -13.51
N SER A 149 -7.39 -4.04 -13.47
CA SER A 149 -7.63 -2.97 -12.52
C SER A 149 -9.02 -2.36 -12.72
N PHE A 150 -9.41 -2.05 -13.96
CA PHE A 150 -10.72 -1.48 -14.27
C PHE A 150 -11.86 -2.39 -13.80
N PHE A 151 -11.83 -3.68 -14.20
CA PHE A 151 -12.85 -4.64 -13.77
C PHE A 151 -12.84 -4.88 -12.25
N GLY A 152 -11.66 -4.88 -11.62
CA GLY A 152 -11.52 -4.99 -10.17
C GLY A 152 -12.23 -3.84 -9.44
N TYR A 153 -11.95 -2.60 -9.82
CA TYR A 153 -12.63 -1.42 -9.24
C TYR A 153 -14.14 -1.42 -9.52
N PHE A 154 -14.53 -1.81 -10.74
CA PHE A 154 -15.94 -1.90 -11.12
C PHE A 154 -16.69 -2.91 -10.24
N ILE A 155 -16.17 -4.13 -10.10
CA ILE A 155 -16.76 -5.17 -9.25
C ILE A 155 -16.81 -4.71 -7.79
N ALA A 156 -15.72 -4.12 -7.27
CA ALA A 156 -15.67 -3.62 -5.90
C ALA A 156 -16.75 -2.56 -5.64
N PHE A 157 -17.00 -1.65 -6.59
CA PHE A 157 -18.03 -0.63 -6.49
C PHE A 157 -19.44 -1.24 -6.36
N PHE A 158 -19.80 -2.19 -7.23
CA PHE A 158 -21.12 -2.83 -7.17
C PHE A 158 -21.30 -3.70 -5.92
N ILE A 159 -20.26 -4.42 -5.50
CA ILE A 159 -20.31 -5.21 -4.26
C ILE A 159 -20.48 -4.27 -3.06
N ALA A 160 -19.72 -3.18 -2.98
CA ALA A 160 -19.86 -2.20 -1.90
C ALA A 160 -21.27 -1.58 -1.87
N MET A 161 -21.82 -1.23 -3.04
CA MET A 161 -23.19 -0.73 -3.16
C MET A 161 -24.22 -1.75 -2.68
N LEU A 162 -24.08 -3.02 -3.09
CA LEU A 162 -24.99 -4.09 -2.70
C LEU A 162 -24.94 -4.34 -1.19
N VAL A 163 -23.73 -4.45 -0.63
CA VAL A 163 -23.52 -4.59 0.82
C VAL A 163 -24.13 -3.40 1.57
N TRP A 164 -23.95 -2.17 1.07
CA TRP A 164 -24.53 -0.98 1.67
C TRP A 164 -26.06 -1.03 1.69
N ILE A 165 -26.70 -1.36 0.56
CA ILE A 165 -28.17 -1.43 0.47
C ILE A 165 -28.73 -2.48 1.44
N LEU A 166 -28.11 -3.66 1.51
CA LEU A 166 -28.54 -4.72 2.43
C LEU A 166 -28.34 -4.35 3.90
N THR A 167 -27.24 -3.65 4.21
CA THR A 167 -26.84 -3.38 5.60
C THR A 167 -27.46 -2.10 6.14
N THR A 168 -27.79 -1.12 5.31
CA THR A 168 -28.28 0.21 5.73
C THR A 168 -29.51 0.12 6.64
N ASN A 169 -30.49 -0.71 6.27
CA ASN A 169 -31.71 -0.87 7.06
C ASN A 169 -31.45 -1.49 8.45
N ILE A 170 -30.47 -2.40 8.53
CA ILE A 170 -30.04 -3.02 9.79
C ILE A 170 -29.26 -1.99 10.62
N PHE A 171 -28.35 -1.26 9.97
CA PHE A 171 -27.54 -0.23 10.61
C PHE A 171 -28.41 0.87 11.24
N GLU A 172 -29.35 1.43 10.48
CA GLU A 172 -30.28 2.46 10.98
C GLU A 172 -31.11 1.96 12.18
N LYS A 173 -31.50 0.69 12.19
CA LYS A 173 -32.25 0.08 13.29
C LYS A 173 -31.43 -0.07 14.57
N PHE A 174 -30.13 -0.35 14.47
CA PHE A 174 -29.27 -0.65 15.62
C PHE A 174 -28.28 0.46 15.98
N LYS A 175 -28.22 1.57 15.23
CA LYS A 175 -27.24 2.66 15.46
C LYS A 175 -27.27 3.26 16.87
N ASN A 176 -28.44 3.29 17.51
CA ASN A 176 -28.63 3.84 18.85
C ASN A 176 -28.54 2.78 19.96
N SER A 177 -28.33 1.51 19.60
CA SER A 177 -28.21 0.41 20.57
C SER A 177 -26.79 0.37 21.15
N LYS A 178 -26.66 -0.01 22.42
CA LYS A 178 -25.33 -0.22 23.00
C LYS A 178 -24.60 -1.31 22.18
N PRO A 179 -23.41 -1.03 21.65
CA PRO A 179 -22.65 -2.02 20.90
C PRO A 179 -22.35 -3.22 21.79
N SER A 180 -22.57 -4.43 21.24
CA SER A 180 -22.22 -5.67 21.93
C SER A 180 -20.72 -5.70 22.24
N ARG A 181 -20.33 -6.33 23.36
CA ARG A 181 -18.91 -6.56 23.69
C ARG A 181 -18.16 -7.38 22.63
N ILE A 182 -18.89 -8.11 21.78
CA ILE A 182 -18.35 -8.91 20.68
C ILE A 182 -17.99 -8.02 19.46
N TRP A 183 -18.51 -6.80 19.38
CA TRP A 183 -18.21 -5.88 18.27
C TRP A 183 -16.72 -5.52 18.19
N LEU A 184 -16.10 -5.26 19.34
CA LEU A 184 -14.69 -4.89 19.41
C LEU A 184 -13.77 -5.99 18.83
N PRO A 185 -13.82 -7.26 19.27
CA PRO A 185 -12.97 -8.30 18.68
C PRO A 185 -13.30 -8.56 17.20
N LEU A 186 -14.57 -8.48 16.78
CA LEU A 186 -14.93 -8.65 15.37
C LEU A 186 -14.35 -7.54 14.49
N GLN A 187 -14.43 -6.29 14.94
CA GLN A 187 -13.84 -5.14 14.26
C GLN A 187 -12.32 -5.25 14.17
N TRP A 188 -11.67 -5.70 15.24
CA TRP A 188 -10.23 -5.90 15.25
C TRP A 188 -9.84 -6.98 14.24
N VAL A 189 -10.47 -8.15 14.29
CA VAL A 189 -10.22 -9.25 13.34
C VAL A 189 -10.45 -8.82 11.90
N SER A 190 -11.53 -8.10 11.60
CA SER A 190 -11.79 -7.63 10.23
C SER A 190 -10.76 -6.61 9.76
N SER A 191 -10.38 -5.66 10.62
CA SER A 191 -9.34 -4.67 10.33
C SER A 191 -7.97 -5.33 10.15
N GLY A 192 -7.66 -6.32 10.98
CA GLY A 192 -6.42 -7.09 10.90
C GLY A 192 -6.35 -7.96 9.65
N ALA A 193 -7.47 -8.54 9.22
CA ALA A 193 -7.55 -9.27 7.95
C ALA A 193 -7.31 -8.36 6.74
N LEU A 194 -7.92 -7.16 6.74
CA LEU A 194 -7.68 -6.16 5.70
C LEU A 194 -6.21 -5.72 5.67
N TRP A 195 -5.61 -5.51 6.84
CA TRP A 195 -4.19 -5.16 6.95
C TRP A 195 -3.27 -6.27 6.43
N SER A 196 -3.54 -7.52 6.80
CA SER A 196 -2.79 -8.67 6.28
C SER A 196 -2.94 -8.78 4.75
N ALA A 197 -4.14 -8.59 4.21
CA ALA A 197 -4.36 -8.64 2.77
C ALA A 197 -3.59 -7.54 2.03
N TRP A 198 -3.54 -6.33 2.59
CA TRP A 198 -2.73 -5.23 2.05
C TRP A 198 -1.23 -5.58 2.06
N ILE A 199 -0.72 -6.12 3.18
CA ILE A 199 0.68 -6.58 3.26
C ILE A 199 0.97 -7.61 2.17
N MET A 200 0.13 -8.63 2.01
CA MET A 200 0.32 -9.68 1.01
C MET A 200 0.33 -9.17 -0.43
N GLN A 201 -0.48 -8.15 -0.74
CA GLN A 201 -0.69 -7.69 -2.12
C GLN A 201 0.20 -6.51 -2.52
N ASP A 202 0.37 -5.54 -1.64
CA ASP A 202 1.02 -4.26 -1.95
C ASP A 202 2.43 -4.14 -1.38
N MET A 203 2.75 -4.77 -0.24
CA MET A 203 4.14 -4.83 0.26
C MET A 203 5.04 -5.58 -0.72
N ALA A 204 4.50 -6.59 -1.42
CA ALA A 204 5.18 -7.29 -2.50
C ALA A 204 5.61 -6.36 -3.66
N ASN A 205 4.92 -5.24 -3.89
CA ASN A 205 5.30 -4.28 -4.93
C ASN A 205 6.43 -3.34 -4.46
N VAL A 206 6.61 -3.21 -3.14
CA VAL A 206 7.67 -2.41 -2.51
C VAL A 206 8.98 -3.19 -2.41
N ALA A 207 8.90 -4.51 -2.31
CA ALA A 207 10.05 -5.42 -2.20
C ALA A 207 10.74 -5.75 -3.55
N VAL A 208 10.33 -5.08 -4.64
CA VAL A 208 10.93 -5.18 -5.99
C VAL A 208 12.29 -4.50 -6.02
#